data_AF-A0A8S8YQ60-F1
#
_entry.id   AF-A0A8S8YQ60-F1
#
_cell.length_a   1.000
_cell.length_b   1.000
_cell.length_c   1.000
_cell.angle_alpha   90.00
_cell.angle_beta   90.00
_cell.angle_gamma   90.00
#
_symmetry.space_group_name_H-M   'P 1'
#
loop_
_entity.id
_entity.type
_entity.pdbx_description
1 polymer ?
#
loop_
_entity_poly.entity_id
_entity_poly.type
_entity_poly.pdbx_seq_one_letter_code
_entity_poly.pdbx_strand_id
1 'polypeptide(L)'
;MSAAWREHLHSDGDGRMRISKHGSMLTDAVLISDERHMDAHSDDRSPEQLCNTAGIPGIVGDAWAMADWHFGYGFPIGGVVATDVNAGELGGAISPGGVGFDINCGVRLCSLDVEISDIEPKSLVGALANQIPAGATSKGGVQLDETTMASVLSEGAKAAIDIGWGESEDLLAIESNGLLESMERNVGERAQKRGMKALGTLGSGNHFLELQVVDRIEKSGCSECIRLERRSSDRDDSHRVKRTRSSGM
;
A
#
# COMPACT_ATOMS: atom_id res chain seq x y z
N MET A 1 7.34 -33.46 1.05
CA MET A 1 8.72 -33.20 1.49
C MET A 1 8.65 -32.01 2.42
N SER A 2 9.29 -32.03 3.58
CA SER A 2 9.39 -30.82 4.41
C SER A 2 10.10 -29.75 3.60
N ALA A 3 9.60 -28.52 3.61
CA ALA A 3 10.27 -27.44 2.90
C ALA A 3 11.65 -27.19 3.51
N ALA A 4 12.70 -27.18 2.68
CA ALA A 4 14.10 -27.15 3.11
C ALA A 4 14.44 -25.96 4.01
N TRP A 5 13.77 -24.83 3.83
CA TRP A 5 13.97 -23.63 4.63
C TRP A 5 13.67 -23.83 6.13
N ARG A 6 12.82 -24.80 6.49
CA ARG A 6 12.45 -25.07 7.90
C ARG A 6 13.64 -25.57 8.71
N GLU A 7 14.61 -26.23 8.09
CA GLU A 7 15.84 -26.69 8.75
C GLU A 7 16.76 -25.51 9.13
N HIS A 8 16.55 -24.35 8.52
CA HIS A 8 17.33 -23.12 8.73
C HIS A 8 16.58 -22.06 9.54
N LEU A 9 15.34 -22.35 9.95
CA LEU A 9 14.49 -21.44 10.72
C LEU A 9 14.87 -21.46 12.20
N HIS A 10 15.03 -20.29 12.79
CA HIS A 10 15.24 -20.10 14.23
C HIS A 10 14.64 -18.76 14.70
N SER A 11 14.41 -18.63 16.01
CA SER A 11 13.96 -17.35 16.59
C SER A 11 15.08 -16.30 16.54
N ASP A 12 14.72 -15.04 16.25
CA ASP A 12 15.61 -13.88 16.18
C ASP A 12 15.10 -12.72 17.07
N GLY A 13 14.61 -13.10 18.24
CA GLY A 13 14.03 -12.21 19.24
C GLY A 13 12.51 -12.03 19.11
N ASP A 14 11.97 -11.15 19.94
CA ASP A 14 10.52 -10.97 20.07
C ASP A 14 9.88 -10.53 18.75
N GLY A 15 8.90 -11.34 18.30
CA GLY A 15 8.16 -11.10 17.06
C GLY A 15 8.99 -11.26 15.79
N ARG A 16 10.14 -11.94 15.85
CA ARG A 16 10.98 -12.20 14.69
C ARG A 16 11.46 -13.64 14.61
N MET A 17 11.36 -14.19 13.40
CA MET A 17 11.94 -15.47 13.02
C MET A 17 12.92 -15.22 11.86
N ARG A 18 14.03 -15.96 11.86
CA ARG A 18 15.07 -15.86 10.85
C ARG A 18 15.28 -17.19 10.16
N ILE A 19 15.41 -17.14 8.84
CA ILE A 19 15.86 -18.25 8.01
C ILE A 19 17.30 -17.92 7.62
N SER A 20 18.25 -18.68 8.17
CA SER A 20 19.66 -18.52 7.80
C SER A 20 19.86 -18.74 6.31
N LYS A 21 20.75 -17.94 5.71
CA LYS A 21 21.20 -18.07 4.34
C LYS A 21 21.59 -19.51 4.02
N HIS A 22 20.96 -20.07 3.00
CA HIS A 22 21.25 -21.39 2.47
C HIS A 22 20.92 -21.46 0.97
N GLY A 23 21.40 -22.49 0.28
CA GLY A 23 21.13 -22.69 -1.15
C GLY A 23 21.55 -21.49 -2.00
N SER A 24 20.62 -20.93 -2.78
CA SER A 24 20.84 -19.79 -3.66
C SER A 24 20.65 -18.41 -2.99
N MET A 25 20.32 -18.37 -1.69
CA MET A 25 20.20 -17.12 -0.97
C MET A 25 21.55 -16.39 -0.94
N LEU A 26 21.55 -15.08 -1.16
CA LEU A 26 22.74 -14.23 -1.05
C LEU A 26 22.89 -13.65 0.37
N THR A 27 21.79 -13.56 1.11
CA THR A 27 21.68 -13.03 2.48
C THR A 27 20.66 -13.84 3.30
N ASP A 28 20.45 -13.52 4.58
CA ASP A 28 19.41 -14.14 5.40
C ASP A 28 18.01 -13.63 5.03
N ALA A 29 16.98 -14.32 5.52
CA ALA A 29 15.60 -13.89 5.43
C ALA A 29 14.99 -13.73 6.83
N VAL A 30 14.25 -12.65 7.06
CA VAL A 30 13.62 -12.31 8.34
C VAL A 30 12.11 -12.21 8.17
N LEU A 31 11.37 -12.92 9.02
CA LEU A 31 9.92 -12.87 9.10
C LEU A 31 9.52 -12.18 10.39
N ILE A 32 8.67 -11.16 10.31
CA ILE A 32 7.95 -10.67 11.47
C ILE A 32 6.88 -11.71 11.81
N SER A 33 7.16 -12.51 12.83
CA SER A 33 6.40 -13.71 13.20
C SER A 33 6.85 -14.21 14.57
N ASP A 34 6.00 -14.98 15.25
CA ASP A 34 6.36 -15.72 16.44
C ASP A 34 6.11 -17.23 16.25
N GLU A 35 6.51 -18.05 17.22
CA GLU A 35 6.32 -19.50 17.16
C GLU A 35 4.85 -19.90 16.95
N ARG A 36 3.91 -19.17 17.57
CA ARG A 36 2.47 -19.45 17.44
C ARG A 36 1.96 -19.18 16.04
N HIS A 37 2.39 -18.07 15.44
CA HIS A 37 2.08 -17.71 14.07
C HIS A 37 2.65 -18.76 13.12
N MET A 38 3.92 -19.17 13.32
CA MET A 38 4.57 -20.21 12.51
C MET A 38 3.90 -21.59 12.64
N ASP A 39 3.45 -21.98 13.83
CA ASP A 39 2.76 -23.25 14.07
C ASP A 39 1.35 -23.29 13.45
N ALA A 40 0.66 -22.14 13.45
CA ALA A 40 -0.63 -22.00 12.79
C ALA A 40 -0.51 -21.93 11.25
N HIS A 41 0.67 -21.59 10.74
CA HIS A 41 0.94 -21.44 9.32
C HIS A 41 1.32 -22.77 8.65
N SER A 42 0.42 -23.25 7.78
CA SER A 42 0.61 -24.49 7.04
C SER A 42 1.11 -24.29 5.60
N ASP A 43 1.30 -23.05 5.14
CA ASP A 43 1.71 -22.76 3.77
C ASP A 43 3.20 -22.43 3.67
N ASP A 44 3.97 -23.38 3.11
CA ASP A 44 5.41 -23.25 2.93
C ASP A 44 5.81 -22.32 1.77
N ARG A 45 4.86 -21.89 0.93
CA ARG A 45 5.16 -21.12 -0.29
C ARG A 45 5.64 -19.71 0.00
N SER A 46 5.09 -19.01 0.99
CA SER A 46 5.49 -17.63 1.29
C SER A 46 6.90 -17.54 1.87
N PRO A 47 7.29 -18.38 2.84
CA PRO A 47 8.69 -18.44 3.28
C PRO A 47 9.64 -18.86 2.15
N GLU A 48 9.23 -19.77 1.26
CA GLU A 48 10.03 -20.13 0.09
C GLU A 48 10.20 -18.95 -0.89
N GLN A 49 9.15 -18.16 -1.14
CA GLN A 49 9.25 -16.91 -1.90
C GLN A 49 10.20 -15.91 -1.23
N LEU A 50 10.23 -15.86 0.10
CA LEU A 50 11.18 -15.02 0.82
C LEU A 50 12.63 -15.51 0.68
N CYS A 51 12.86 -16.83 0.71
CA CYS A 51 14.18 -17.39 0.39
C CYS A 51 14.61 -17.06 -1.05
N ASN A 52 13.69 -17.14 -2.02
CA ASN A 52 13.97 -16.72 -3.39
C ASN A 52 14.30 -15.21 -3.47
N THR A 53 13.56 -14.40 -2.71
CA THR A 53 13.79 -12.95 -2.59
C THR A 53 15.19 -12.65 -2.06
N ALA A 54 15.65 -13.39 -1.05
CA ALA A 54 17.01 -13.28 -0.50
C ALA A 54 18.12 -13.65 -1.49
N GLY A 55 17.78 -14.25 -2.64
CA GLY A 55 18.69 -14.57 -3.73
C GLY A 55 18.83 -13.49 -4.81
N ILE A 56 18.12 -12.37 -4.71
CA ILE A 56 18.10 -11.36 -5.79
C ILE A 56 19.45 -10.64 -5.94
N PRO A 57 20.02 -10.52 -7.16
CA PRO A 57 21.30 -9.84 -7.37
C PRO A 57 21.29 -8.40 -6.87
N GLY A 58 22.35 -8.03 -6.14
CA GLY A 58 22.52 -6.69 -5.59
C GLY A 58 21.71 -6.41 -4.33
N ILE A 59 21.09 -7.43 -3.70
CA ILE A 59 20.39 -7.26 -2.42
C ILE A 59 21.27 -6.61 -1.35
N VAL A 60 20.67 -5.70 -0.57
CA VAL A 60 21.27 -4.98 0.55
C VAL A 60 20.56 -5.38 1.84
N GLY A 61 21.33 -5.81 2.84
CA GLY A 61 20.78 -6.32 4.10
C GLY A 61 20.13 -7.69 3.93
N ASP A 62 19.08 -7.96 4.71
CA ASP A 62 18.30 -9.21 4.66
C ASP A 62 17.03 -9.02 3.84
N ALA A 63 16.43 -10.12 3.35
CA ALA A 63 15.07 -10.08 2.82
C ALA A 63 14.05 -10.09 3.97
N TRP A 64 13.04 -9.23 3.94
CA TRP A 64 12.05 -9.13 5.01
C TRP A 64 10.65 -9.56 4.57
N ALA A 65 9.90 -10.19 5.46
CA ALA A 65 8.46 -10.40 5.34
C ALA A 65 7.75 -9.81 6.57
N MET A 66 6.87 -8.84 6.33
CA MET A 66 6.09 -8.13 7.36
C MET A 66 4.98 -9.01 7.93
N ALA A 67 4.41 -8.65 9.09
CA ALA A 67 3.55 -9.52 9.88
C ALA A 67 2.30 -10.08 9.16
N ASP A 68 1.89 -9.46 8.04
CA ASP A 68 0.78 -9.87 7.19
C ASP A 68 1.22 -10.66 5.95
N TRP A 69 2.43 -11.24 5.99
CA TRP A 69 3.01 -11.94 4.85
C TRP A 69 2.15 -13.11 4.38
N HIS A 70 2.00 -13.26 3.07
CA HIS A 70 1.29 -14.39 2.46
C HIS A 70 1.69 -14.58 1.00
N PHE A 71 1.21 -15.66 0.40
CA PHE A 71 1.62 -16.09 -0.94
C PHE A 71 1.30 -15.02 -1.99
N GLY A 72 2.33 -14.58 -2.71
CA GLY A 72 2.24 -13.58 -3.77
C GLY A 72 2.73 -14.09 -5.11
N TYR A 73 3.14 -13.18 -6.00
CA TYR A 73 3.65 -13.51 -7.33
C TYR A 73 5.17 -13.30 -7.41
N GLY A 74 5.92 -14.39 -7.25
CA GLY A 74 7.38 -14.37 -7.18
C GLY A 74 7.89 -13.97 -5.79
N PHE A 75 7.37 -12.86 -5.25
CA PHE A 75 7.64 -12.35 -3.90
C PHE A 75 6.42 -12.60 -3.00
N PRO A 76 6.60 -12.76 -1.68
CA PRO A 76 5.47 -12.76 -0.77
C PRO A 76 4.84 -11.37 -0.74
N ILE A 77 3.51 -11.29 -0.63
CA ILE A 77 2.87 -10.04 -0.21
C ILE A 77 3.35 -9.74 1.21
N GLY A 78 3.60 -8.47 1.53
CA GLY A 78 4.28 -8.07 2.76
C GLY A 78 5.81 -8.23 2.70
N GLY A 79 6.37 -8.63 1.55
CA GLY A 79 7.81 -8.69 1.33
C GLY A 79 8.46 -7.31 1.19
N VAL A 80 9.66 -7.15 1.73
CA VAL A 80 10.51 -5.96 1.55
C VAL A 80 11.93 -6.40 1.20
N VAL A 81 12.46 -5.79 0.14
CA VAL A 81 13.83 -6.00 -0.32
C VAL A 81 14.42 -4.66 -0.77
N ALA A 82 15.70 -4.45 -0.50
CA ALA A 82 16.46 -3.35 -1.05
C ALA A 82 17.56 -3.90 -1.95
N THR A 83 17.83 -3.23 -3.07
CA THR A 83 18.93 -3.58 -3.99
C THR A 83 19.78 -2.35 -4.29
N ASP A 84 21.10 -2.51 -4.33
CA ASP A 84 22.04 -1.43 -4.62
C ASP A 84 22.08 -1.14 -6.11
N VAL A 85 21.76 0.09 -6.49
CA VAL A 85 21.78 0.56 -7.89
C VAL A 85 23.17 0.49 -8.53
N ASN A 86 24.24 0.44 -7.73
CA ASN A 86 25.63 0.33 -8.21
C ASN A 86 26.18 -1.11 -8.14
N ALA A 87 25.34 -2.11 -7.85
CA ALA A 87 25.80 -3.50 -7.75
C ALA A 87 26.21 -4.07 -9.11
N GLY A 88 27.49 -4.45 -9.24
CA GLY A 88 28.02 -5.05 -10.47
C GLY A 88 27.93 -4.11 -11.69
N GLU A 89 27.94 -4.68 -12.89
CA GLU A 89 27.91 -3.90 -14.13
C GLU A 89 26.49 -3.46 -14.54
N LEU A 90 25.46 -4.20 -14.12
CA LEU A 90 24.07 -3.98 -14.52
C LEU A 90 23.23 -3.27 -13.45
N GLY A 91 23.80 -3.01 -12.26
CA GLY A 91 23.07 -2.57 -11.09
C GLY A 91 22.31 -3.71 -10.39
N GLY A 92 21.76 -3.40 -9.22
CA GLY A 92 20.89 -4.30 -8.47
C GLY A 92 19.59 -4.59 -9.22
N ALA A 93 19.08 -5.81 -9.09
CA ALA A 93 17.95 -6.24 -9.90
C ALA A 93 16.62 -5.62 -9.42
N ILE A 94 15.80 -5.20 -10.38
CA ILE A 94 14.41 -4.77 -10.16
C ILE A 94 13.48 -5.88 -10.65
N SER A 95 12.46 -6.22 -9.87
CA SER A 95 11.45 -7.21 -10.25
C SER A 95 10.04 -6.63 -10.14
N PRO A 96 9.25 -6.60 -11.23
CA PRO A 96 7.84 -6.19 -11.16
C PRO A 96 7.02 -7.01 -10.15
N GLY A 97 7.37 -8.29 -9.94
CA GLY A 97 6.73 -9.13 -8.93
C GLY A 97 6.99 -8.69 -7.50
N GLY A 98 8.10 -8.00 -7.24
CA GLY A 98 8.44 -7.41 -5.93
C GLY A 98 7.73 -6.08 -5.67
N VAL A 99 7.22 -5.41 -6.71
CA VAL A 99 6.37 -4.21 -6.57
C VAL A 99 4.90 -4.59 -6.48
N GLY A 100 4.47 -5.53 -7.31
CA GLY A 100 3.07 -5.95 -7.44
C GLY A 100 2.39 -5.42 -8.70
N PHE A 101 1.24 -6.01 -9.03
CA PHE A 101 0.49 -5.66 -10.25
C PHE A 101 -0.27 -4.32 -10.14
N ASP A 102 -0.75 -4.00 -8.94
CA ASP A 102 -1.43 -2.73 -8.63
C ASP A 102 -0.39 -1.76 -8.06
N ILE A 103 0.39 -1.16 -8.97
CA ILE A 103 1.48 -0.25 -8.63
C ILE A 103 0.88 0.94 -7.90
N ASN A 104 1.44 1.27 -6.73
CA ASN A 104 0.97 2.35 -5.87
C ASN A 104 -0.46 2.14 -5.31
N CYS A 105 -0.93 0.89 -5.18
CA CYS A 105 -2.09 0.58 -4.34
C CYS A 105 -1.83 1.14 -2.93
N GLY A 106 -2.69 2.05 -2.48
CA GLY A 106 -2.35 2.92 -1.36
C GLY A 106 -3.54 3.29 -0.50
N VAL A 107 -3.25 4.01 0.57
CA VAL A 107 -4.24 4.51 1.52
C VAL A 107 -4.07 6.02 1.64
N ARG A 108 -5.19 6.73 1.56
CA ARG A 108 -5.30 8.13 1.98
C ARG A 108 -6.26 8.23 3.16
N LEU A 109 -5.88 9.02 4.16
CA LEU A 109 -6.71 9.35 5.31
C LEU A 109 -7.12 10.82 5.20
N CYS A 110 -8.41 11.09 5.35
CA CYS A 110 -8.95 12.44 5.41
C CYS A 110 -9.65 12.63 6.75
N SER A 111 -9.07 13.45 7.62
CA SER A 111 -9.69 13.83 8.89
C SER A 111 -10.71 14.94 8.65
N LEU A 112 -11.89 14.79 9.23
CA LEU A 112 -12.93 15.82 9.23
C LEU A 112 -13.05 16.42 10.62
N ASP A 113 -13.33 17.72 10.70
CA ASP A 113 -13.64 18.41 11.96
C ASP A 113 -15.16 18.33 12.23
N VAL A 114 -15.67 17.11 12.31
CA VAL A 114 -17.07 16.79 12.64
C VAL A 114 -17.10 15.57 13.56
N GLU A 115 -18.11 15.50 14.41
CA GLU A 115 -18.39 14.33 15.23
C GLU A 115 -19.43 13.43 14.56
N ILE A 116 -19.47 12.15 14.93
CA ILE A 116 -20.47 11.21 14.40
C ILE A 116 -21.90 11.68 14.64
N SER A 117 -22.15 12.42 15.73
CA SER A 117 -23.44 13.02 16.06
C SER A 117 -23.85 14.15 15.13
N ASP A 118 -22.90 14.77 14.42
CA ASP A 118 -23.17 15.86 13.47
C ASP A 118 -23.60 15.35 12.09
N ILE A 119 -23.49 14.03 11.85
CA ILE A 119 -23.74 13.42 10.56
C ILE A 119 -24.80 12.33 10.65
N GLU A 120 -25.60 12.19 9.59
CA GLU A 120 -26.48 11.04 9.39
C GLU A 120 -25.74 10.00 8.54
N PRO A 121 -25.13 8.94 9.13
CA PRO A 121 -24.12 8.14 8.44
C PRO A 121 -24.68 7.43 7.20
N LYS A 122 -25.91 6.92 7.28
CA LYS A 122 -26.55 6.23 6.15
C LYS A 122 -26.76 7.16 4.95
N SER A 123 -27.14 8.41 5.20
CA SER A 123 -27.35 9.39 4.14
C SER A 123 -26.02 9.77 3.50
N LEU A 124 -24.99 10.03 4.31
CA LEU A 124 -23.66 10.38 3.82
C LEU A 124 -23.02 9.24 3.02
N VAL A 125 -23.09 8.00 3.52
CA VAL A 125 -22.59 6.82 2.79
C VAL A 125 -23.32 6.67 1.45
N GLY A 126 -24.65 6.85 1.42
CA GLY A 126 -25.43 6.81 0.19
C GLY A 126 -25.01 7.91 -0.80
N ALA A 127 -24.79 9.14 -0.32
CA ALA A 127 -24.30 10.24 -1.15
C ALA A 127 -22.90 9.97 -1.72
N LEU A 128 -21.98 9.45 -0.89
CA LEU A 128 -20.63 9.09 -1.31
C LEU A 128 -20.62 7.95 -2.33
N ALA A 129 -21.40 6.89 -2.10
CA ALA A 129 -21.51 5.77 -3.04
C ALA A 129 -22.07 6.20 -4.41
N ASN A 130 -22.95 7.20 -4.44
CA ASN A 130 -23.47 7.77 -5.69
C ASN A 130 -22.47 8.67 -6.41
N GLN A 131 -21.57 9.35 -5.68
CA GLN A 131 -20.59 10.27 -6.25
C GLN A 131 -19.25 9.60 -6.61
N ILE A 132 -18.91 8.49 -5.96
CA ILE A 132 -17.61 7.83 -6.09
C ILE A 132 -17.82 6.46 -6.72
N PRO A 133 -17.56 6.32 -8.04
CA PRO A 133 -17.80 5.08 -8.74
C PRO A 133 -16.87 3.97 -8.25
N ALA A 134 -17.42 2.77 -8.12
CA ALA A 134 -16.72 1.57 -7.70
C ALA A 134 -17.14 0.37 -8.56
N GLY A 135 -16.33 -0.68 -8.54
CA GLY A 135 -16.55 -1.93 -9.26
C GLY A 135 -15.59 -2.16 -10.42
N ALA A 136 -15.69 -3.34 -11.03
CA ALA A 136 -14.84 -3.77 -12.15
C ALA A 136 -15.26 -3.15 -13.49
N THR A 137 -16.41 -2.48 -13.54
CA THR A 137 -16.84 -1.76 -14.73
C THR A 137 -16.07 -0.47 -14.85
N SER A 138 -15.37 -0.28 -15.97
CA SER A 138 -14.71 0.98 -16.35
C SER A 138 -15.73 2.06 -16.76
N LYS A 139 -16.83 2.16 -16.01
CA LYS A 139 -17.96 3.06 -16.21
C LYS A 139 -18.13 3.86 -14.93
N GLY A 140 -18.11 5.18 -15.06
CA GLY A 140 -17.92 6.08 -13.93
C GLY A 140 -16.43 6.35 -13.72
N GLY A 141 -16.12 7.52 -13.22
CA GLY A 141 -14.79 8.11 -13.20
C GLY A 141 -14.81 9.43 -13.94
N VAL A 142 -13.65 10.06 -14.07
CA VAL A 142 -13.58 11.34 -14.76
C VAL A 142 -13.28 11.14 -16.24
N GLN A 143 -13.95 11.92 -17.09
CA GLN A 143 -13.64 11.97 -18.51
C GLN A 143 -12.35 12.74 -18.70
N LEU A 144 -11.30 12.02 -19.11
CA LEU A 144 -10.02 12.59 -19.45
C LEU A 144 -9.76 12.44 -20.95
N ASP A 145 -9.20 13.48 -21.55
CA ASP A 145 -8.54 13.39 -22.84
C ASP A 145 -7.08 12.93 -22.68
N GLU A 146 -6.44 12.66 -23.81
CA GLU A 146 -5.04 12.19 -23.83
C GLU A 146 -4.08 13.21 -23.23
N THR A 147 -4.37 14.51 -23.39
CA THR A 147 -3.55 15.60 -22.85
C THR A 147 -3.59 15.63 -21.34
N THR A 148 -4.78 15.55 -20.76
CA THR A 148 -4.97 15.53 -19.30
C THR A 148 -4.37 14.27 -18.70
N MET A 149 -4.56 13.11 -19.35
CA MET A 149 -3.93 11.87 -18.92
C MET A 149 -2.39 11.96 -18.94
N ALA A 150 -1.81 12.60 -19.97
CA ALA A 150 -0.37 12.80 -20.05
C ALA A 150 0.14 13.74 -18.93
N SER A 151 -0.60 14.80 -18.60
CA SER A 151 -0.27 15.66 -17.45
C SER A 151 -0.35 14.89 -16.13
N VAL A 152 -1.39 14.07 -15.91
CA VAL A 152 -1.49 13.20 -14.71
C VAL A 152 -0.30 12.25 -14.60
N LEU A 153 0.13 11.60 -15.68
CA LEU A 153 1.30 10.72 -15.67
C LEU A 153 2.62 11.47 -15.43
N SER A 154 2.68 12.76 -15.77
CA SER A 154 3.91 13.56 -15.66
C SER A 154 4.02 14.35 -14.35
N GLU A 155 2.89 14.77 -13.79
CA GLU A 155 2.82 15.70 -12.65
C GLU A 155 2.08 15.10 -11.45
N GLY A 156 1.52 13.89 -11.59
CA GLY A 156 0.89 13.15 -10.51
C GLY A 156 -0.29 13.90 -9.89
N ALA A 157 -0.31 13.97 -8.55
CA ALA A 157 -1.40 14.62 -7.81
C ALA A 157 -1.52 16.13 -8.13
N LYS A 158 -0.44 16.78 -8.54
CA LYS A 158 -0.47 18.21 -8.93
C LYS A 158 -1.39 18.43 -10.15
N ALA A 159 -1.35 17.54 -11.15
CA ALA A 159 -2.25 17.65 -12.30
C ALA A 159 -3.72 17.58 -11.91
N ALA A 160 -4.06 16.76 -10.91
CA ALA A 160 -5.43 16.67 -10.38
C ALA A 160 -5.86 18.00 -9.74
N ILE A 161 -4.96 18.67 -9.00
CA ILE A 161 -5.23 19.99 -8.41
C ILE A 161 -5.38 21.06 -9.49
N ASP A 162 -4.53 21.05 -10.52
CA ASP A 162 -4.57 22.02 -11.62
C ASP A 162 -5.89 21.96 -12.43
N ILE A 163 -6.57 20.81 -12.43
CA ILE A 163 -7.90 20.62 -13.03
C ILE A 163 -9.05 20.74 -12.01
N GLY A 164 -8.76 21.15 -10.78
CA GLY A 164 -9.74 21.50 -9.75
C GLY A 164 -10.12 20.37 -8.79
N TRP A 165 -9.32 19.31 -8.67
CA TRP A 165 -9.54 18.22 -7.71
C TRP A 165 -8.49 18.21 -6.60
N GLY A 166 -8.84 18.87 -5.50
CA GLY A 166 -7.98 19.00 -4.32
C GLY A 166 -7.40 20.40 -4.21
N GLU A 167 -6.59 20.59 -3.17
CA GLU A 167 -5.99 21.87 -2.83
C GLU A 167 -4.46 21.74 -2.85
N SER A 168 -3.74 22.83 -3.11
CA SER A 168 -2.26 22.82 -3.16
C SER A 168 -1.61 22.32 -1.86
N GLU A 169 -2.27 22.52 -0.71
CA GLU A 169 -1.81 22.03 0.58
C GLU A 169 -1.88 20.50 0.73
N ASP A 170 -2.71 19.82 -0.07
CA ASP A 170 -2.81 18.35 -0.06
C ASP A 170 -1.48 17.70 -0.42
N LEU A 171 -0.68 18.32 -1.30
CA LEU A 171 0.59 17.76 -1.76
C LEU A 171 1.55 17.46 -0.60
N LEU A 172 1.58 18.33 0.42
CA LEU A 172 2.46 18.16 1.58
C LEU A 172 2.07 16.97 2.47
N ALA A 173 0.84 16.48 2.33
CA ALA A 173 0.32 15.33 3.07
C ALA A 173 0.37 14.03 2.25
N ILE A 174 0.96 14.04 1.05
CA ILE A 174 1.09 12.88 0.17
C ILE A 174 2.56 12.47 0.12
N GLU A 175 2.83 11.16 0.20
CA GLU A 175 4.17 10.62 -0.01
C GLU A 175 4.77 11.13 -1.34
N SER A 176 6.03 11.56 -1.29
CA SER A 176 6.74 12.15 -2.44
C SER A 176 6.03 13.36 -3.07
N ASN A 177 5.20 14.06 -2.31
CA ASN A 177 4.31 15.12 -2.81
C ASN A 177 3.41 14.67 -3.98
N GLY A 178 3.07 13.39 -4.02
CA GLY A 178 2.22 12.81 -5.06
C GLY A 178 2.86 12.69 -6.44
N LEU A 179 4.19 12.73 -6.54
CA LEU A 179 4.93 12.55 -7.78
C LEU A 179 6.21 11.73 -7.53
N LEU A 180 6.37 10.63 -8.26
CA LEU A 180 7.64 9.91 -8.34
C LEU A 180 8.43 10.42 -9.54
N GLU A 181 9.67 10.84 -9.30
CA GLU A 181 10.56 11.30 -10.37
C GLU A 181 10.93 10.14 -11.29
N SER A 182 10.79 10.35 -12.60
CA SER A 182 11.22 9.38 -13.61
C SER A 182 11.76 10.08 -14.85
N MET A 183 12.79 9.48 -15.44
CA MET A 183 13.38 9.88 -16.71
C MET A 183 12.54 9.39 -17.91
N GLU A 184 11.84 8.27 -17.73
CA GLU A 184 10.96 7.67 -18.75
C GLU A 184 9.52 7.59 -18.25
N ARG A 185 8.58 8.09 -19.06
CA ARG A 185 7.15 8.18 -18.71
C ARG A 185 6.25 7.43 -19.68
N ASN A 186 6.83 6.67 -20.59
CA ASN A 186 6.09 5.96 -21.62
C ASN A 186 5.39 4.75 -21.00
N VAL A 187 4.06 4.75 -21.09
CA VAL A 187 3.23 3.61 -20.73
C VAL A 187 2.71 2.95 -22.00
N GLY A 188 2.54 1.62 -21.97
CA GLY A 188 2.00 0.91 -23.13
C GLY A 188 0.58 1.39 -23.47
N GLU A 189 0.25 1.43 -24.76
CA GLU A 189 -1.05 1.93 -25.27
C GLU A 189 -2.25 1.25 -24.57
N ARG A 190 -2.14 -0.06 -24.31
CA ARG A 190 -3.17 -0.82 -23.57
C ARG A 190 -3.34 -0.34 -22.13
N ALA A 191 -2.25 0.02 -21.45
CA ALA A 191 -2.30 0.52 -20.08
C ALA A 191 -2.94 1.91 -20.05
N GLN A 192 -2.53 2.81 -20.96
CA GLN A 192 -3.10 4.15 -21.08
C GLN A 192 -4.61 4.11 -21.37
N LYS A 193 -5.05 3.31 -22.35
CA LYS A 193 -6.48 3.13 -22.67
C LYS A 193 -7.30 2.55 -21.52
N ARG A 194 -6.69 1.76 -20.64
CA ARG A 194 -7.35 1.24 -19.43
C ARG A 194 -7.42 2.31 -18.35
N GLY A 195 -6.32 3.03 -18.09
CA GLY A 195 -6.25 4.09 -17.10
C GLY A 195 -7.24 5.22 -17.38
N MET A 196 -7.32 5.69 -18.62
CA MET A 196 -8.26 6.75 -19.03
C MET A 196 -9.74 6.41 -18.74
N LYS A 197 -10.11 5.14 -18.70
CA LYS A 197 -11.50 4.70 -18.43
C LYS A 197 -11.81 4.47 -16.96
N ALA A 198 -10.79 4.52 -16.10
CA ALA A 198 -10.93 4.09 -14.71
C ALA A 198 -10.33 5.08 -13.70
N LEU A 199 -9.65 6.14 -14.15
CA LEU A 199 -9.24 7.22 -13.25
C LEU A 199 -10.46 7.86 -12.59
N GLY A 200 -10.34 8.15 -11.29
CA GLY A 200 -11.44 8.69 -10.48
C GLY A 200 -12.45 7.62 -10.03
N THR A 201 -12.05 6.35 -10.00
CA THR A 201 -12.85 5.24 -9.45
C THR A 201 -12.10 4.50 -8.34
N LEU A 202 -12.82 3.81 -7.46
CA LEU A 202 -12.20 2.95 -6.43
C LEU A 202 -11.70 1.63 -7.02
N GLY A 203 -12.26 1.17 -8.14
CA GLY A 203 -12.01 -0.17 -8.68
C GLY A 203 -12.70 -1.27 -7.87
N SER A 204 -12.08 -2.44 -7.77
CA SER A 204 -12.65 -3.65 -7.15
C SER A 204 -11.59 -4.39 -6.31
N GLY A 205 -11.93 -5.55 -5.73
CA GLY A 205 -11.01 -6.29 -4.88
C GLY A 205 -11.02 -5.75 -3.46
N ASN A 206 -9.85 -5.42 -2.91
CA ASN A 206 -9.70 -4.90 -1.54
C ASN A 206 -9.72 -3.36 -1.47
N HIS A 207 -10.23 -2.68 -2.50
CA HIS A 207 -10.34 -1.23 -2.56
C HIS A 207 -11.70 -0.77 -2.04
N PHE A 208 -11.69 0.25 -1.19
CA PHE A 208 -12.89 0.73 -0.52
C PHE A 208 -12.72 2.16 -0.03
N LEU A 209 -13.85 2.80 0.19
CA LEU A 209 -13.95 4.02 0.98
C LEU A 209 -14.74 3.68 2.23
N GLU A 210 -14.19 4.02 3.38
CA GLU A 210 -14.83 3.81 4.67
C GLU A 210 -14.95 5.13 5.43
N LEU A 211 -16.11 5.31 6.05
CA LEU A 211 -16.27 6.26 7.13
C LEU A 211 -15.93 5.53 8.42
N GLN A 212 -14.89 6.02 9.07
CA GLN A 212 -14.35 5.46 10.29
C GLN A 212 -14.47 6.46 11.43
N VAL A 213 -14.06 5.97 12.57
CA VAL A 213 -14.38 6.49 13.86
C VAL A 213 -13.14 6.20 14.72
N VAL A 214 -12.47 7.24 15.22
CA VAL A 214 -11.35 7.10 16.17
C VAL A 214 -11.91 6.62 17.49
N ASP A 215 -11.89 5.31 17.70
CA ASP A 215 -12.27 4.68 18.96
C ASP A 215 -11.19 4.88 20.03
N ARG A 216 -9.94 4.49 19.76
CA ARG A 216 -8.85 4.54 20.76
C ARG A 216 -7.62 5.28 20.27
N ILE A 217 -7.01 6.05 21.18
CA ILE A 217 -5.70 6.68 20.97
C ILE A 217 -4.68 5.96 21.87
N GLU A 218 -3.75 5.23 21.25
CA GLU A 218 -2.68 4.50 21.95
C GLU A 218 -1.53 5.41 22.39
N LYS A 219 -1.27 6.48 21.61
CA LYS A 219 -0.14 7.40 21.83
C LYS A 219 -0.54 8.84 21.51
N SER A 220 -0.81 9.62 22.56
CA SER A 220 -1.32 10.99 22.47
C SER A 220 -0.40 11.95 21.71
N GLY A 221 0.91 11.88 21.91
CA GLY A 221 1.85 12.78 21.23
C GLY A 221 1.90 12.62 19.71
N CYS A 222 1.45 11.48 19.16
CA CYS A 222 1.35 11.30 17.72
C CYS A 222 0.00 11.79 17.17
N SER A 223 -1.09 11.66 17.93
CA SER A 223 -2.44 11.97 17.45
C SER A 223 -2.66 13.47 17.23
N GLU A 224 -2.05 14.33 18.04
CA GLU A 224 -2.08 15.79 17.88
C GLU A 224 -1.44 16.23 16.55
N CYS A 225 -0.31 15.60 16.16
CA CYS A 225 0.37 15.91 14.90
C CYS A 225 -0.44 15.53 13.65
N ILE A 226 -1.27 14.48 13.75
CA ILE A 226 -2.15 14.02 12.65
C ILE A 226 -3.60 14.46 12.83
N ARG A 227 -3.87 15.41 13.75
CA ARG A 227 -5.18 15.99 14.05
C ARG A 227 -6.28 14.96 14.34
N LEU A 228 -5.91 13.84 14.96
CA LEU A 228 -6.83 12.84 15.48
C LEU A 228 -7.11 13.14 16.95
N GLU A 229 -8.37 13.37 17.30
CA GLU A 229 -8.79 13.60 18.69
C GLU A 229 -9.95 12.68 19.04
N ARG A 230 -9.96 12.19 20.29
CA ARG A 230 -11.14 11.64 20.95
C ARG A 230 -11.64 12.75 21.88
N ARG A 231 -12.79 13.35 21.60
CA ARG A 231 -13.35 14.39 22.48
C ARG A 231 -14.17 13.72 23.58
N SER A 232 -13.63 13.62 24.78
CA SER A 232 -14.39 13.16 25.93
C SER A 232 -15.53 14.14 26.25
N SER A 233 -16.75 13.85 25.78
CA SER A 233 -17.95 14.26 26.50
C SER A 233 -18.16 13.24 27.62
N ASP A 234 -18.48 13.73 28.81
CA ASP A 234 -18.90 12.93 29.96
C ASP A 234 -20.20 12.11 29.72
N ARG A 235 -20.66 11.97 28.47
CA ARG A 235 -21.74 11.09 27.99
C ARG A 235 -21.52 10.79 26.50
N ASP A 236 -21.53 9.49 26.16
CA ASP A 236 -21.68 8.86 24.84
C ASP A 236 -20.76 9.26 23.67
N ASP A 237 -19.94 8.27 23.25
CA ASP A 237 -19.46 7.96 21.89
C ASP A 237 -19.21 9.12 20.89
N SER A 238 -18.12 9.87 21.08
CA SER A 238 -17.57 10.81 20.10
C SER A 238 -16.52 10.15 19.20
N HIS A 239 -16.59 10.34 17.89
CA HIS A 239 -15.80 9.54 16.95
C HIS A 239 -15.54 10.25 15.60
N ARG A 240 -14.33 10.10 15.01
CA ARG A 240 -13.87 10.80 13.77
C ARG A 240 -13.26 9.89 12.67
N VAL A 241 -13.23 10.41 11.41
CA VAL A 241 -12.27 10.15 10.30
C VAL A 241 -12.68 9.26 9.11
N LYS A 242 -12.40 9.73 7.89
CA LYS A 242 -12.61 9.03 6.61
C LYS A 242 -11.30 8.37 6.14
N ARG A 243 -11.34 7.09 5.77
CA ARG A 243 -10.20 6.36 5.17
C ARG A 243 -10.58 5.90 3.77
N THR A 244 -9.73 6.18 2.81
CA THR A 244 -9.86 5.67 1.43
C THR A 244 -8.68 4.79 1.11
N ARG A 245 -8.93 3.56 0.66
CA ARG A 245 -7.94 2.73 -0.01
C ARG A 245 -8.25 2.75 -1.51
N SER A 246 -7.35 3.31 -2.30
CA SER A 246 -7.53 3.45 -3.75
C SER A 246 -6.50 2.60 -4.50
N SER A 247 -6.91 2.09 -5.67
CA SER A 247 -5.96 1.60 -6.67
C SER A 247 -5.00 2.72 -7.05
N GLY A 248 -3.71 2.40 -7.14
CA GLY A 248 -2.82 3.24 -7.91
C GLY A 248 -3.11 3.02 -9.39
N MET A 249 -3.11 4.09 -10.17
CA MET A 249 -3.08 4.01 -11.63
C MET A 249 -1.83 4.69 -12.15
#